data_AF-A0A8C3V4B4-F1
#
_entry.id   AF-A0A8C3V4B4-F1
#
_cell.length_a   1.000
_cell.length_b   1.000
_cell.length_c   1.000
_cell.angle_alpha   90.00
_cell.angle_beta   90.00
_cell.angle_gamma   90.00
#
_symmetry.space_group_name_H-M   'P 1'
#
loop_
_entity.id
_entity.type
_entity.pdbx_description
1 polymer ?
#
loop_
_entity_poly.entity_id
_entity_poly.type
_entity_poly.pdbx_seq_one_letter_code
_entity_poly.pdbx_strand_id
1 'polypeptide(L)'
;ISVISLISPPPGLSPAHGNLLQLHQMISKVTEKNALLHYGFYGCYCGLGGKGQPKDATDRCCQLHDACYQSLLKYRCDWVSPPKARANPLVSPHPTGQDSWCAYLSCECDRSLALCLRRNVGSYRKHYQFYPNRLC
;
A
#
# COMPACT_ATOMS: atom_id res chain seq x y z
N ILE A 1 -6.70 31.00 -13.54
CA ILE A 1 -7.41 29.87 -12.88
C ILE A 1 -6.34 28.88 -12.44
N SER A 2 -5.85 29.01 -11.20
CA SER A 2 -4.84 28.12 -10.61
C SER A 2 -5.53 27.14 -9.67
N VAL A 3 -5.39 25.84 -9.92
CA VAL A 3 -6.07 24.76 -9.18
C VAL A 3 -5.32 24.29 -7.92
N ILE A 4 -4.50 25.15 -7.30
CA ILE A 4 -3.61 24.73 -6.20
C ILE A 4 -4.24 24.92 -4.79
N SER A 5 -5.50 25.31 -4.66
CA SER A 5 -6.03 25.78 -3.36
C SER A 5 -7.07 24.91 -2.63
N LEU A 6 -7.12 23.58 -2.79
CA LEU A 6 -8.13 22.76 -2.05
C LEU A 6 -7.61 21.45 -1.43
N ILE A 7 -6.41 21.42 -0.85
CA ILE A 7 -5.96 20.23 -0.09
C ILE A 7 -5.33 20.64 1.24
N SER A 8 -6.16 21.14 2.14
CA SER A 8 -5.88 21.05 3.59
C SER A 8 -6.87 20.03 4.16
N PRO A 9 -6.44 18.87 4.66
CA PRO A 9 -7.36 17.92 5.27
C PRO A 9 -7.92 18.49 6.59
N PRO A 10 -9.17 18.20 6.94
CA PRO A 10 -9.77 18.68 8.18
C PRO A 10 -9.03 18.12 9.41
N PRO A 11 -8.99 18.88 10.52
CA PRO A 11 -8.34 18.44 11.75
C PRO A 11 -9.14 17.27 12.35
N GLY A 12 -8.49 16.11 12.48
CA GLY A 12 -9.10 14.91 13.07
C GLY A 12 -8.82 13.57 12.38
N LEU A 13 -8.01 13.53 11.30
CA LEU A 13 -7.56 12.25 10.73
C LEU A 13 -6.38 11.66 11.52
N SER A 14 -6.65 10.68 12.37
CA SER A 14 -5.60 9.82 12.94
C SER A 14 -4.92 8.98 11.85
N PRO A 15 -3.58 9.03 11.70
CA PRO A 15 -2.86 8.29 10.69
C PRO A 15 -2.32 6.98 11.27
N ALA A 16 -3.08 5.89 11.11
CA ALA A 16 -2.57 4.55 11.40
C ALA A 16 -3.18 3.48 10.46
N HIS A 17 -3.22 3.77 9.16
CA HIS A 17 -3.55 2.80 8.11
C HIS A 17 -2.70 3.16 6.89
N GLY A 18 -1.99 2.20 6.29
CA GLY A 18 -1.18 2.44 5.09
C GLY A 18 -2.00 3.16 4.03
N ASN A 19 -1.65 4.41 3.73
CA ASN A 19 -2.44 5.23 2.85
C ASN A 19 -2.09 4.86 1.41
N LEU A 20 -3.01 4.18 0.70
CA LEU A 20 -2.83 3.82 -0.70
C LEU A 20 -2.38 5.00 -1.58
N LEU A 21 -2.82 6.23 -1.26
CA LEU A 21 -2.37 7.44 -1.93
C LEU A 21 -0.87 7.71 -1.70
N GLN A 22 -0.38 7.56 -0.46
CA GLN A 22 1.04 7.71 -0.14
C GLN A 22 1.88 6.63 -0.82
N LEU A 23 1.39 5.38 -0.84
CA LEU A 23 2.04 4.30 -1.59
C LEU A 23 2.14 4.63 -3.08
N HIS A 24 1.04 5.06 -3.71
CA HIS A 24 1.04 5.46 -5.11
C HIS A 24 1.97 6.63 -5.40
N GLN A 25 2.02 7.63 -4.53
CA GLN A 25 2.96 8.76 -4.66
C GLN A 25 4.41 8.29 -4.57
N MET A 26 4.73 7.41 -3.62
CA MET A 26 6.07 6.86 -3.44
C MET A 26 6.50 6.05 -4.66
N ILE A 27 5.68 5.09 -5.09
CA ILE A 27 5.95 4.28 -6.28
C ILE A 27 6.12 5.17 -7.51
N SER A 28 5.23 6.14 -7.71
CA SER A 28 5.30 7.03 -8.89
C SER A 28 6.59 7.84 -8.90
N LYS A 29 6.99 8.35 -7.73
CA LYS A 29 8.24 9.11 -7.58
C LYS A 29 9.48 8.27 -7.85
N VAL A 30 9.56 7.04 -7.33
CA VAL A 30 10.80 6.24 -7.43
C VAL A 30 10.91 5.43 -8.72
N THR A 31 9.79 5.17 -9.39
CA THR A 31 9.76 4.41 -10.66
C THR A 31 9.58 5.29 -11.88
N GLU A 32 9.23 6.57 -11.70
CA GLU A 32 8.88 7.52 -12.77
C GLU A 32 7.73 7.03 -13.67
N LYS A 33 6.81 6.24 -13.10
CA LYS A 33 5.62 5.72 -13.79
C LYS A 33 4.36 6.08 -13.03
N ASN A 34 3.22 6.15 -13.71
CA ASN A 34 1.94 6.27 -13.03
C ASN A 34 1.66 4.97 -12.24
N ALA A 35 1.72 5.02 -10.90
CA ALA A 35 1.66 3.82 -10.07
C ALA A 35 0.36 3.03 -10.25
N LEU A 36 -0.78 3.73 -10.29
CA LEU A 36 -2.10 3.12 -10.44
C LEU A 36 -2.21 2.35 -11.77
N LEU A 37 -1.81 2.99 -12.87
CA LEU A 37 -1.92 2.38 -14.20
C LEU A 37 -0.92 1.25 -14.41
N HIS A 38 0.32 1.39 -13.93
CA HIS A 38 1.39 0.42 -14.22
C HIS A 38 1.46 -0.75 -13.23
N TYR A 39 1.10 -0.53 -11.97
CA TYR A 39 1.29 -1.54 -10.93
C TYR A 39 -0.01 -1.92 -10.21
N GLY A 40 -1.09 -1.15 -10.32
CA GLY A 40 -2.33 -1.44 -9.57
C GLY A 40 -3.03 -2.76 -9.95
N PHE A 41 -2.74 -3.31 -11.13
CA PHE A 41 -3.31 -4.56 -11.65
C PHE A 41 -2.26 -5.36 -12.43
N TYR A 42 -1.03 -5.38 -11.94
CA TYR A 42 0.10 -6.02 -12.63
C TYR A 42 0.28 -7.47 -12.17
N GLY A 43 0.36 -8.39 -13.13
CA GLY A 43 0.62 -9.80 -12.84
C GLY A 43 -0.47 -10.45 -11.98
N CYS A 44 -0.06 -11.28 -11.03
CA CYS A 44 -0.94 -12.06 -10.18
C CYS A 44 -1.08 -11.54 -8.75
N TYR A 45 -0.21 -10.62 -8.33
CA TYR A 45 -0.11 -10.14 -6.95
C TYR A 45 -0.23 -8.62 -6.82
N CYS A 46 0.10 -7.83 -7.85
CA CYS A 46 -0.04 -6.38 -7.71
C CYS A 46 -1.52 -5.98 -7.86
N GLY A 47 -2.17 -5.66 -6.74
CA GLY A 47 -3.58 -5.26 -6.68
C GLY A 47 -4.29 -5.86 -5.46
N LEU A 48 -5.59 -6.11 -5.59
CA LEU A 48 -6.36 -6.78 -4.53
C LEU A 48 -6.24 -8.31 -4.65
N GLY A 49 -5.73 -8.93 -3.59
CA GLY A 49 -5.54 -10.38 -3.49
C GLY A 49 -4.24 -10.86 -4.15
N GLY A 50 -4.07 -12.18 -4.26
CA GLY A 50 -2.91 -12.76 -4.93
C GLY A 50 -2.86 -14.27 -4.80
N LYS A 51 -2.52 -14.98 -5.90
CA LYS A 51 -2.40 -16.45 -5.92
C LYS A 51 -1.50 -16.93 -7.06
N GLY A 52 -1.10 -18.18 -6.99
CA GLY A 52 -0.31 -18.83 -8.04
C GLY A 52 1.16 -18.41 -8.04
N GLN A 53 1.78 -18.44 -9.21
CA GLN A 53 3.19 -18.06 -9.38
C GLN A 53 3.30 -16.61 -9.87
N PRO A 54 4.20 -15.79 -9.29
CA PRO A 54 4.45 -14.44 -9.78
C PRO A 54 4.97 -14.49 -11.22
N LYS A 55 4.47 -13.60 -12.06
CA LYS A 55 4.76 -13.59 -13.50
C LYS A 55 6.17 -13.11 -13.84
N ASP A 56 6.74 -12.25 -13.03
CA ASP A 56 8.11 -11.77 -13.13
C ASP A 56 8.59 -11.16 -11.79
N ALA A 57 9.74 -10.50 -11.82
CA ALA A 57 10.32 -9.85 -10.65
C ALA A 57 9.48 -8.67 -10.12
N THR A 58 8.75 -7.96 -10.99
CA THR A 58 7.82 -6.88 -10.58
C THR A 58 6.67 -7.48 -9.78
N ASP A 59 6.06 -8.55 -10.30
CA ASP A 59 4.96 -9.25 -9.63
C ASP A 59 5.41 -9.91 -8.32
N ARG A 60 6.65 -10.40 -8.27
CA ARG A 60 7.27 -10.90 -7.03
C ARG A 60 7.42 -9.81 -5.97
N CYS A 61 7.67 -8.55 -6.34
CA CYS A 61 7.68 -7.44 -5.37
C CYS A 61 6.33 -7.29 -4.66
N CYS A 62 5.23 -7.43 -5.41
CA CYS A 62 3.88 -7.33 -4.85
C CYS A 62 3.53 -8.53 -3.98
N GLN A 63 3.94 -9.75 -4.36
CA GLN A 63 3.80 -10.92 -3.50
C GLN A 63 4.51 -10.75 -2.15
N LEU A 64 5.70 -10.14 -2.14
CA LEU A 64 6.43 -9.84 -0.90
C LEU A 64 5.74 -8.74 -0.09
N HIS A 65 5.14 -7.74 -0.74
CA HIS A 65 4.36 -6.69 -0.09
C HIS A 65 3.10 -7.26 0.59
N ASP A 66 2.36 -8.12 -0.09
CA ASP A 66 1.22 -8.84 0.49
C ASP A 66 1.63 -9.66 1.71
N ALA A 67 2.74 -10.40 1.61
CA ALA A 67 3.28 -11.16 2.74
C ALA A 67 3.69 -10.24 3.91
N CYS A 68 4.23 -9.06 3.61
CA CYS A 68 4.58 -8.05 4.60
C CYS A 68 3.31 -7.57 5.33
N TYR A 69 2.27 -7.18 4.60
CA TYR A 69 0.99 -6.73 5.17
C TYR A 69 0.28 -7.84 5.96
N GLN A 70 0.32 -9.09 5.49
CA GLN A 70 -0.19 -10.24 6.25
C GLN A 70 0.57 -10.43 7.57
N SER A 71 1.88 -10.18 7.59
CA SER A 71 2.68 -10.28 8.82
C SER A 71 2.29 -9.22 9.85
N LEU A 72 1.75 -8.07 9.43
CA LEU A 72 1.29 -7.00 10.33
C LEU A 72 0.14 -7.44 11.23
N LEU A 73 -0.67 -8.41 10.79
CA LEU A 73 -1.74 -9.00 11.60
C LEU A 73 -1.20 -9.65 12.88
N LYS A 74 0.04 -10.16 12.86
CA LYS A 74 0.70 -10.72 14.05
C LYS A 74 0.96 -9.66 15.13
N TYR A 75 1.11 -8.40 14.71
CA TYR A 75 1.32 -7.24 15.58
C TYR A 75 0.02 -6.52 15.95
N ARG A 76 -1.15 -7.12 15.63
CA ARG A 76 -2.48 -6.54 15.80
C ARG A 76 -2.67 -5.20 15.05
N CYS A 77 -1.93 -5.03 13.96
CA CYS A 77 -2.17 -3.96 13.02
C CYS A 77 -3.20 -4.47 12.00
N ASP A 78 -4.47 -4.17 12.26
CA ASP A 78 -5.56 -4.52 11.35
C ASP A 78 -5.54 -3.58 10.14
N TRP A 79 -5.42 -4.15 8.93
CA TRP A 79 -5.55 -3.42 7.66
C TRP A 79 -6.91 -3.68 6.97
N VAL A 80 -7.74 -4.57 7.54
CA VAL A 80 -9.02 -5.07 6.96
C VAL A 80 -10.26 -4.58 7.73
N SER A 81 -10.11 -4.01 8.92
CA SER A 81 -11.24 -3.68 9.79
C SER A 81 -11.74 -2.24 9.57
N PRO A 82 -13.04 -1.98 9.30
CA PRO A 82 -13.60 -0.66 9.59
C PRO A 82 -13.47 -0.39 11.09
N PRO A 83 -13.34 0.88 11.53
CA PRO A 83 -13.21 1.20 12.94
C PRO A 83 -14.38 0.56 13.68
N LYS A 84 -14.09 -0.42 14.55
CA LYS A 84 -15.11 -0.99 15.43
C LYS A 84 -15.64 0.18 16.26
N ALA A 85 -16.91 0.51 16.05
CA ALA A 85 -17.64 1.47 16.86
C ALA A 85 -17.63 0.98 18.32
N ARG A 86 -16.63 1.40 19.10
CA ARG A 86 -16.58 1.30 20.56
C ARG A 86 -15.40 2.10 21.11
N ALA A 87 -15.65 3.37 21.40
CA ALA A 87 -15.25 4.01 22.66
C ALA A 87 -15.91 5.38 22.76
N ASN A 88 -16.45 5.67 23.95
CA ASN A 88 -17.02 6.95 24.36
C ASN A 88 -16.14 8.16 23.94
N PRO A 89 -16.73 9.29 23.50
CA PRO A 89 -15.98 10.50 23.14
C PRO A 89 -15.34 11.23 24.33
N LEU A 90 -15.44 10.67 25.55
CA LEU A 90 -14.88 11.25 26.78
C LEU A 90 -13.59 10.55 27.26
N VAL A 91 -13.11 9.55 26.52
CA VAL A 91 -11.79 8.97 26.74
C VAL A 91 -11.12 8.89 25.38
N SER A 92 -10.48 9.99 24.99
CA SER A 92 -9.38 9.94 24.03
C SER A 92 -8.11 9.68 24.84
N PRO A 93 -7.56 8.46 24.90
CA PRO A 93 -6.16 8.35 25.21
C PRO A 93 -5.40 8.79 23.97
N HIS A 94 -4.44 9.69 24.18
CA HIS A 94 -3.25 9.95 23.36
C HIS A 94 -2.90 8.87 22.31
N PRO A 95 -2.21 9.21 21.20
CA PRO A 95 -1.62 8.22 20.30
C PRO A 95 -0.56 7.44 21.07
N THR A 96 -0.99 6.36 21.72
CA THR A 96 -0.13 5.44 22.44
C THR A 96 0.59 4.61 21.38
N GLY A 97 1.87 4.29 21.63
CA GLY A 97 2.86 3.89 20.62
C GLY A 97 2.50 2.75 19.65
N GLN A 98 1.37 2.05 19.84
CA GLN A 98 0.82 1.04 18.93
C GLN A 98 0.40 1.64 17.57
N ASP A 99 -0.25 2.80 17.55
CA ASP A 99 -0.74 3.42 16.30
C ASP A 99 0.43 3.93 15.45
N SER A 100 1.42 4.58 16.09
CA SER A 100 2.68 4.96 15.43
C SER A 100 3.49 3.75 14.99
N TRP A 101 3.43 2.64 15.72
CA TRP A 101 4.14 1.41 15.39
C TRP A 101 3.54 0.72 14.16
N CYS A 102 2.21 0.60 14.07
CA CYS A 102 1.53 0.08 12.88
C CYS A 102 1.76 0.96 11.66
N ALA A 103 1.71 2.29 11.83
CA ALA A 103 2.05 3.24 10.78
C ALA A 103 3.50 3.04 10.30
N TYR A 104 4.46 2.93 11.23
CA TYR A 104 5.86 2.68 10.90
C TYR A 104 6.06 1.36 10.13
N LEU A 105 5.49 0.25 10.60
CA LEU A 105 5.64 -1.05 9.94
C LEU A 105 5.02 -1.08 8.54
N SER A 106 3.82 -0.50 8.38
CA SER A 106 3.18 -0.37 7.05
C SER A 106 4.02 0.47 6.09
N CYS A 107 4.63 1.55 6.58
CA CYS A 107 5.54 2.40 5.81
C CYS A 107 6.79 1.63 5.33
N GLU A 108 7.35 0.76 6.17
CA GLU A 108 8.49 -0.08 5.77
C GLU A 108 8.11 -1.15 4.73
N CYS A 109 6.89 -1.71 4.81
CA CYS A 109 6.36 -2.56 3.73
C CYS A 109 6.24 -1.77 2.41
N ASP A 110 5.63 -0.59 2.44
CA ASP A 110 5.43 0.27 1.27
C ASP A 110 6.75 0.74 0.66
N ARG A 111 7.71 1.13 1.50
CA ARG A 111 9.07 1.49 1.10
C ARG A 111 9.78 0.32 0.42
N SER A 112 9.66 -0.88 0.98
CA SER A 112 10.27 -2.09 0.42
C SER A 112 9.68 -2.41 -0.95
N LEU A 113 8.36 -2.29 -1.12
CA LEU A 113 7.69 -2.44 -2.41
C LEU A 113 8.21 -1.41 -3.41
N ALA A 114 8.21 -0.12 -3.07
CA ALA A 114 8.63 0.95 -3.97
C ALA A 114 10.08 0.77 -4.46
N LEU A 115 10.99 0.40 -3.56
CA LEU A 115 12.39 0.13 -3.90
C LEU A 115 12.56 -1.14 -4.76
N CYS A 116 11.78 -2.18 -4.48
CA CYS A 116 11.77 -3.41 -5.28
C CYS A 116 11.28 -3.12 -6.70
N LEU A 117 10.17 -2.38 -6.86
CA LEU A 117 9.66 -1.98 -8.17
C LEU A 117 10.67 -1.13 -8.93
N ARG A 118 11.32 -0.16 -8.28
CA ARG A 118 12.39 0.66 -8.88
C ARG A 118 13.50 -0.20 -9.49
N ARG A 119 13.97 -1.22 -8.75
CA ARG A 119 15.05 -2.12 -9.22
C ARG A 119 14.63 -2.94 -10.45
N ASN A 120 13.33 -3.18 -10.62
CA ASN A 120 12.79 -4.02 -11.70
C ASN A 120 12.14 -3.23 -12.83
N VAL A 121 12.26 -1.88 -12.84
CA VAL A 121 11.74 -1.03 -13.94
C VAL A 121 12.27 -1.48 -15.31
N GLY A 122 13.54 -1.90 -15.39
CA GLY A 122 14.17 -2.35 -16.64
C GLY A 122 13.65 -3.69 -17.17
N SER A 123 13.08 -4.53 -16.30
CA SER A 123 12.49 -5.82 -16.67
C SER A 123 10.96 -5.80 -16.72
N TYR A 124 10.34 -4.64 -16.56
CA TYR A 124 8.88 -4.48 -16.59
C TYR A 124 8.32 -4.94 -17.95
N ARG A 125 7.26 -5.76 -17.93
CA ARG A 125 6.65 -6.32 -19.13
C ARG A 125 5.20 -5.85 -19.27
N LYS A 126 4.93 -5.06 -20.30
CA LYS A 126 3.62 -4.42 -20.52
C LYS A 126 2.46 -5.41 -20.64
N HIS A 127 2.69 -6.64 -21.10
CA HIS A 127 1.63 -7.65 -21.25
C HIS A 127 1.12 -8.22 -19.92
N TYR A 128 1.82 -7.95 -18.80
CA TYR A 128 1.32 -8.25 -17.46
C TYR A 128 0.60 -7.07 -16.81
N GLN A 129 0.51 -5.91 -17.49
CA GLN A 129 -0.34 -4.81 -17.05
C GLN A 129 -1.82 -5.17 -17.28
N PHE A 130 -2.66 -4.99 -16.25
CA PHE A 130 -4.07 -5.43 -16.25
C PHE A 130 -4.23 -6.94 -16.48
N TYR A 131 -3.33 -7.74 -15.90
CA TYR A 131 -3.35 -9.18 -16.07
C TYR A 131 -4.53 -9.80 -15.31
N PRO A 132 -5.33 -10.69 -15.94
CA PRO A 132 -6.53 -11.20 -15.31
C PRO A 132 -6.20 -12.30 -14.28
N ASN A 133 -6.59 -12.07 -13.02
CA ASN A 133 -6.35 -12.97 -11.87
C ASN A 133 -6.85 -14.41 -12.05
N ARG A 134 -7.72 -14.69 -13.03
CA ARG A 134 -8.16 -16.05 -13.40
C ARG A 134 -7.08 -16.88 -14.11
N LEU A 135 -6.06 -16.21 -14.66
CA LEU A 135 -4.87 -16.82 -15.29
C LEU A 135 -3.69 -16.94 -14.30
N CYS A 136 -4.03 -16.71 -13.03
CA CYS A 136 -3.29 -17.06 -11.84
C CYS A 136 -4.06 -18.21 -11.16
#